data_AF-A0A943NC77-F1
#
_entry.id   AF-A0A943NC77-F1
#
_cell.length_a   1.000
_cell.length_b   1.000
_cell.length_c   1.000
_cell.angle_alpha   90.00
_cell.angle_beta   90.00
_cell.angle_gamma   90.00
#
_symmetry.space_group_name_H-M   'P 1'
#
loop_
_entity.id
_entity.type
_entity.pdbx_description
1 polymer ?
#
loop_
_entity_poly.entity_id
_entity_poly.type
_entity_poly.pdbx_seq_one_letter_code
_entity_poly.pdbx_strand_id
1 'polypeptide(L)' 'MRCSCRVCGTYMVQVEHGLQSGCKCPDCGNECHDCMGSAQPPMSVEQLRERLEFMALTGQLEGDGEEEYGRSYADGKYDQ' A
#
# COMPACT_ATOMS: atom_id res chain seq x y z
N MET A 1 -6.07 9.22 -7.73
CA MET A 1 -4.85 8.48 -7.36
C MET A 1 -3.92 8.57 -8.55
N ARG A 2 -2.67 9.03 -8.39
CA ARG A 2 -1.70 9.15 -9.49
C ARG A 2 -0.50 8.26 -9.15
N CYS A 3 -0.27 7.22 -9.94
CA CYS A 3 0.72 6.19 -9.63
C CYS A 3 1.78 6.12 -10.73
N SER A 4 3.02 5.79 -10.35
CA SER A 4 4.05 5.34 -11.28
C SER A 4 4.04 3.81 -11.32
N CYS A 5 4.35 3.24 -12.48
CA CYS A 5 4.38 1.79 -12.65
C CYS A 5 5.53 1.18 -11.86
N ARG A 6 5.24 0.24 -10.96
CA ARG A 6 6.27 -0.50 -10.18
C ARG A 6 7.22 -1.35 -11.04
N VAL A 7 6.86 -1.62 -12.30
CA VAL A 7 7.66 -2.44 -13.22
C VAL A 7 8.65 -1.58 -14.02
N CYS A 8 8.21 -0.44 -14.57
CA CYS A 8 9.01 0.36 -15.50
C CYS A 8 9.12 1.86 -15.14
N GLY A 9 8.50 2.31 -14.05
CA GLY A 9 8.51 3.69 -13.60
C GLY A 9 7.58 4.65 -14.35
N THR A 10 7.04 4.24 -15.50
CA THR A 10 6.15 5.08 -16.32
C THR A 10 4.90 5.50 -15.55
N TYR A 11 4.51 6.76 -15.71
CA TYR A 11 3.27 7.30 -15.15
C TYR A 11 2.05 6.53 -15.68
N MET A 12 1.19 6.07 -14.78
CA MET A 12 0.06 5.20 -15.13
C MET A 12 -1.22 6.01 -15.41
N VAL A 13 -2.05 5.47 -16.30
CA VAL A 13 -3.34 6.05 -16.66
C VAL A 13 -4.43 5.41 -15.80
N GLN A 14 -5.30 6.23 -15.21
CA GLN A 14 -6.45 5.73 -14.47
C GLN A 14 -7.50 5.18 -15.45
N VAL A 15 -8.00 3.99 -15.14
CA VAL A 15 -9.15 3.37 -15.80
C VAL A 15 -10.30 3.34 -14.81
N GLU A 16 -11.43 3.95 -15.17
CA GLU A 16 -12.60 4.10 -14.30
C GLU A 16 -13.63 3.00 -14.54
N HIS A 17 -13.90 2.21 -13.50
CA HIS A 17 -14.89 1.13 -13.52
C HIS A 17 -15.46 0.84 -12.11
N GLY A 18 -15.86 1.88 -11.37
CA GLY A 18 -16.39 1.74 -10.01
C GLY A 18 -15.37 1.12 -9.05
N LEU A 19 -15.75 0.05 -8.33
CA LEU A 19 -14.84 -0.70 -7.45
C LEU A 19 -13.73 -1.45 -8.21
N GLN A 20 -13.91 -1.66 -9.51
CA GLN A 20 -12.91 -2.27 -10.37
C GLN A 20 -12.02 -1.21 -11.06
N SER A 21 -12.13 0.06 -10.66
CA SER A 21 -11.20 1.07 -11.16
C SER A 21 -9.77 0.67 -10.79
N GLY A 22 -8.81 1.17 -11.56
CA GLY A 22 -7.40 0.88 -11.35
C GLY A 22 -6.53 1.79 -12.17
N CYS A 23 -5.23 1.54 -12.13
CA CYS A 23 -4.26 2.19 -13.00
C CYS A 23 -3.68 1.17 -13.97
N LYS A 24 -3.55 1.54 -15.25
CA LYS A 24 -2.89 0.73 -16.27
C LYS A 24 -1.66 1.44 -16.82
N CYS A 25 -0.54 0.73 -16.88
CA CYS A 25 0.68 1.25 -17.48
C CYS A 25 0.56 1.24 -19.01
N PRO A 26 0.76 2.37 -19.70
CA PRO A 26 0.69 2.42 -21.16
C PRO A 26 1.86 1.68 -21.85
N ASP A 27 3.00 1.54 -21.17
CA ASP A 27 4.21 0.99 -21.78
C ASP A 27 4.32 -0.53 -21.62
N CYS A 28 4.13 -1.03 -20.39
CA CYS A 28 4.28 -2.46 -20.08
C CYS A 28 2.95 -3.18 -19.80
N GLY A 29 1.83 -2.46 -19.76
CA GLY A 29 0.50 -3.04 -19.55
C GLY A 29 0.17 -3.46 -18.12
N ASN A 30 1.10 -3.33 -17.15
CA ASN A 30 0.84 -3.69 -15.75
C ASN A 30 -0.37 -2.93 -15.19
N GLU A 31 -1.24 -3.63 -14.45
CA GLU A 31 -2.41 -3.08 -13.77
C GLU A 31 -2.16 -2.99 -12.25
N CYS A 32 -2.70 -1.96 -11.61
CA CYS A 32 -2.55 -1.69 -10.18
C CYS A 32 -3.88 -1.26 -9.57
N HIS A 33 -4.21 -1.81 -8.39
CA HIS A 33 -5.42 -1.51 -7.62
C HIS A 33 -5.12 -1.12 -6.17
N ASP A 34 -3.85 -0.90 -5.80
CA ASP A 34 -3.42 -0.76 -4.40
C ASP A 34 -4.09 0.43 -3.70
N CYS A 35 -4.37 1.50 -4.44
CA CYS A 35 -5.04 2.69 -3.91
C CYS A 35 -6.57 2.57 -3.83
N MET A 36 -7.18 1.52 -4.39
CA MET A 36 -8.64 1.38 -4.49
C MET A 36 -9.33 0.97 -3.19
N GLY A 37 -8.55 0.69 -2.15
CA GLY A 37 -9.07 0.10 -0.93
C GLY A 37 -9.48 -1.36 -1.14
N SER A 38 -9.75 -2.06 -0.04
CA SER A 38 -10.22 -3.44 -0.09
C SER A 38 -11.75 -3.50 -0.09
N ALA A 39 -12.32 -4.64 -0.50
CA ALA A 39 -13.75 -4.88 -0.32
C ALA A 39 -14.17 -4.95 1.17
N GLN A 40 -13.21 -5.18 2.08
CA GLN A 40 -13.47 -5.20 3.50
C GLN A 40 -13.52 -3.77 4.04
N PRO A 41 -14.53 -3.43 4.86
CA PRO A 41 -14.54 -2.16 5.55
C PRO A 41 -13.36 -2.06 6.54
N PRO A 42 -12.99 -0.84 6.96
CA PRO A 42 -12.02 -0.67 8.03
C PRO A 42 -12.46 -1.41 9.30
N MET A 43 -11.52 -2.14 9.90
CA MET A 43 -11.75 -2.85 11.17
C MET A 43 -11.80 -1.86 12.34
N SER A 44 -12.56 -2.19 13.39
CA SER A 44 -12.49 -1.43 14.65
C SER A 44 -11.14 -1.65 15.34
N VAL A 45 -10.82 -0.78 16.31
CA VAL A 45 -9.58 -0.88 17.08
C VAL A 45 -9.50 -2.21 17.84
N GLU A 46 -10.62 -2.68 18.38
CA GLU A 46 -10.74 -3.94 19.11
C GLU A 46 -10.47 -5.12 18.18
N GLN A 47 -11.11 -5.14 17.00
CA GLN A 47 -10.92 -6.18 15.99
C GLN A 47 -9.48 -6.23 15.48
N LEU A 48 -8.83 -5.07 15.32
CA LEU A 48 -7.42 -4.99 14.93
C LEU A 48 -6.50 -5.58 16.00
N ARG A 49 -6.76 -5.30 17.29
CA ARG A 49 -5.98 -5.85 18.40
C ARG A 49 -6.08 -7.37 18.47
N GLU A 50 -7.30 -7.91 18.41
CA GLU A 50 -7.53 -9.37 18.43
C GLU A 50 -6.82 -10.05 17.25
N ARG A 51 -6.87 -9.46 16.05
CA ARG A 51 -6.18 -9.98 14.88
C ARG A 51 -4.66 -9.95 15.04
N LEU A 52 -4.10 -8.87 15.59
CA LEU A 52 -2.66 -8.76 15.86
C LEU A 52 -2.20 -9.78 16.89
N GLU A 53 -2.95 -9.98 17.98
CA GLU A 53 -2.68 -11.00 18.98
C GLU A 53 -2.71 -12.41 18.37
N PHE A 54 -3.72 -12.70 17.53
CA PHE A 54 -3.80 -13.96 16.82
C PHE A 54 -2.62 -14.20 15.88
N MET A 55 -2.18 -13.19 15.12
CA MET A 55 -1.02 -13.30 14.23
C MET A 55 0.28 -13.51 15.01
N ALA A 56 0.44 -12.88 16.18
CA ALA A 56 1.59 -13.08 17.06
C ALA A 56 1.66 -14.50 17.62
N LEU A 57 0.53 -15.08 18.02
CA LEU A 57 0.45 -16.44 18.55
C LEU A 57 0.68 -17.52 17.48
N THR A 58 0.30 -17.24 16.24
CA THR A 58 0.41 -18.19 15.12
C THR A 58 1.71 -18.07 14.32
N GLY A 59 2.60 -17.13 14.67
CA GLY A 59 3.89 -16.94 14.01
C GLY A 59 3.79 -16.33 12.61
N GLN A 60 2.66 -15.72 12.24
CA GLN A 60 2.42 -15.11 10.92
C GLN A 60 2.96 -13.67 10.81
N LEU A 61 3.84 -13.24 11.72
CA LEU A 61 4.47 -11.92 11.71
C LEU A 61 5.84 -11.89 11.03
N GLU A 62 6.31 -13.00 10.46
CA GLU A 62 7.54 -13.00 9.63
C GLU A 62 7.23 -12.32 8.29
N GLY A 63 7.29 -10.99 8.28
CA GLY A 63 7.24 -10.19 7.08
C GLY A 63 8.56 -10.25 6.32
N ASP A 64 8.52 -10.78 5.11
CA ASP A 64 9.47 -10.53 4.04
C ASP A 64 9.52 -9.02 3.73
N GLY A 65 10.51 -8.32 4.28
CA GLY A 65 10.86 -6.95 3.89
C GLY A 65 11.38 -6.05 5.02
N GLU A 66 12.70 -6.00 5.18
CA GLU A 66 13.37 -4.88 5.84
C GLU A 66 13.22 -3.63 4.95
N GLU A 67 12.26 -2.73 5.26
CA GLU A 67 12.29 -1.36 4.74
C GLU A 67 12.28 -0.36 5.89
N GLU A 68 13.39 0.36 6.00
CA GLU A 68 13.74 1.40 6.97
C GLU A 68 12.83 2.65 6.81
N TYR A 69 11.54 2.53 7.11
CA TYR A 69 10.60 3.66 7.13
C TYR A 69 10.46 4.21 8.55
N GLY A 70 11.40 5.04 9.01
CA GLY A 70 11.26 5.64 10.35
C GLY A 70 12.32 6.63 10.83
N ARG A 71 13.43 6.84 10.11
CA ARG A 71 14.51 7.68 10.64
C ARG A 71 14.45 9.17 10.25
N SER A 72 13.60 9.57 9.30
CA SER A 72 13.65 10.93 8.74
C SER A 72 12.77 11.98 9.43
N TYR A 73 11.90 11.62 10.38
CA TYR A 73 10.98 12.59 11.00
C TYR A 73 11.46 13.17 12.34
N ALA A 74 12.62 12.74 12.85
CA ALA A 74 13.19 13.25 14.11
C ALA A 74 14.20 14.39 13.92
N ASP A 75 14.88 14.46 12.77
CA ASP A 75 15.98 15.39 12.54
C ASP A 75 15.53 16.63 11.76
N GLY A 76 14.67 17.45 12.35
CA GLY A 76 14.07 18.68 11.81
C GLY A 76 15.01 19.65 11.07
N LYS A 77 15.41 19.28 9.86
CA LYS A 77 16.18 20.10 8.91
C LYS A 77 15.28 20.45 7.74
N TYR A 78 14.66 21.63 7.83
CA TYR A 78 14.20 22.36 6.68
C TYR A 78 15.45 22.94 6.01
N ASP A 79 15.87 22.38 4.88
CA ASP A 79 16.78 23.06 3.96
C ASP A 79 15.94 24.01 3.07
N GLN A 80 16.30 25.29 3.12
CA GLN A 80 15.74 26.41 2.36
C GLN A 80 16.24 26.40 0.91
#